data_AF-A0A0U1M5R7-F1
#
_entry.id   AF-A0A0U1M5R7-F1
#
_cell.length_a   1.000
_cell.length_b   1.000
_cell.length_c   1.000
_cell.angle_alpha   90.00
_cell.angle_beta   90.00
_cell.angle_gamma   90.00
#
_symmetry.space_group_name_H-M   'P 1'
#
loop_
_entity.id
_entity.type
_entity.pdbx_description
1 polymer ?
#
loop_
_entity_poly.entity_id
_entity_poly.type
_entity_poly.pdbx_seq_one_letter_code
_entity_poly.pdbx_strand_id
1 'polypeptide(L)'
;MNLFHHFQTSTYQTLPLLSPAWKDAVGLAFRYEYLMHAVLCVSASHLAFLSQSMHYKTQSRKHLSCALRLFREALGQTAIEDDSDAILATSALIYYEAWSSPDALATDTPTETADARLLYQARDDQLLALATGMRHLFSSAKWSPLYRMSLFSRTVVHRPIKAIESATLSLGRDPFELECLLAGFYNQPNMISNCQTRQLPDQTISAKAQPRKSNYSDIQVEPIRFPSCAYDSYMSVAARLSILLSLLPGKEENPTIPTRENTLRSVLDLQPDLLFDVARVVYTFSLMFYENFLSMIHDNDPRALLLLYYFYRMIQSLLPKQDCWWASKRAEVMQQRLARRLWG
;
A
#
# COMPACT_ATOMS: atom_id res chain seq x y z
N MET A 1 -25.85 11.76 -9.71
CA MET A 1 -25.08 12.96 -10.11
C MET A 1 -24.08 13.41 -9.04
N ASN A 2 -24.43 13.48 -7.74
CA ASN A 2 -23.49 13.95 -6.69
C ASN A 2 -22.17 13.13 -6.60
N LEU A 3 -22.23 11.79 -6.64
CA LEU A 3 -21.02 10.94 -6.51
C LEU A 3 -19.99 11.15 -7.64
N PHE A 4 -20.45 11.24 -8.90
CA PHE A 4 -19.56 11.43 -10.04
C PHE A 4 -18.92 12.82 -10.03
N HIS A 5 -19.70 13.84 -9.70
CA HIS A 5 -19.20 15.19 -9.50
C HIS A 5 -18.14 15.22 -8.38
N HIS A 6 -18.42 14.61 -7.24
CA HIS A 6 -17.46 14.49 -6.13
C HIS A 6 -16.17 13.77 -6.55
N PHE A 7 -16.25 12.75 -7.41
CA PHE A 7 -15.06 12.12 -7.97
C PHE A 7 -14.20 13.14 -8.71
N GLN A 8 -14.81 13.90 -9.62
CA GLN A 8 -14.19 14.85 -10.53
C GLN A 8 -13.71 16.13 -9.86
N THR A 9 -14.19 16.47 -8.66
CA THR A 9 -13.76 17.68 -7.95
C THR A 9 -12.83 17.40 -6.77
N SER A 10 -12.93 16.21 -6.18
CA SER A 10 -12.31 15.95 -4.88
C SER A 10 -11.65 14.57 -4.79
N THR A 11 -12.36 13.47 -5.11
CA THR A 11 -11.80 12.12 -4.87
C THR A 11 -10.55 11.83 -5.67
N TYR A 12 -10.52 12.15 -6.98
CA TYR A 12 -9.37 11.76 -7.81
C TYR A 12 -8.05 12.39 -7.34
N GLN A 13 -8.11 13.55 -6.66
CA GLN A 13 -6.93 14.26 -6.14
C GLN A 13 -6.28 13.50 -4.97
N THR A 14 -7.04 12.64 -4.29
CA THR A 14 -6.59 11.81 -3.17
C THR A 14 -6.07 10.42 -3.61
N LEU A 15 -6.09 10.12 -4.92
CA LEU A 15 -5.70 8.81 -5.47
C LEU A 15 -4.30 8.88 -6.09
N PRO A 16 -3.23 8.43 -5.38
CA PRO A 16 -1.86 8.56 -5.83
C PRO A 16 -1.47 7.66 -7.03
N LEU A 17 -2.21 6.59 -7.29
CA LEU A 17 -1.99 5.77 -8.46
C LEU A 17 -2.74 6.41 -9.63
N LEU A 18 -2.13 6.50 -10.81
CA LEU A 18 -2.75 7.00 -12.04
C LEU A 18 -3.11 8.50 -12.02
N SER A 19 -2.57 9.32 -11.11
CA SER A 19 -2.57 10.79 -11.33
C SER A 19 -1.48 11.13 -12.36
N PRO A 20 -1.75 11.99 -13.37
CA PRO A 20 -2.97 12.77 -13.64
C PRO A 20 -4.04 12.07 -14.51
N ALA A 21 -3.78 10.82 -14.93
CA ALA A 21 -4.61 10.06 -15.88
C ALA A 21 -6.06 9.83 -15.41
N TRP A 22 -6.39 10.01 -14.12
CA TRP A 22 -7.78 9.95 -13.66
C TRP A 22 -8.72 10.90 -14.41
N LYS A 23 -8.27 12.09 -14.80
CA LYS A 23 -9.12 13.04 -15.54
C LYS A 23 -9.62 12.44 -16.85
N ASP A 24 -8.73 11.75 -17.57
CA ASP A 24 -9.03 11.10 -18.84
C ASP A 24 -9.77 9.77 -18.63
N ALA A 25 -9.37 9.00 -17.61
CA ALA A 25 -10.00 7.72 -17.27
C ALA A 25 -11.47 7.87 -16.87
N VAL A 26 -11.86 9.00 -16.26
CA VAL A 26 -13.27 9.27 -15.95
C VAL A 26 -14.12 9.40 -17.21
N GLY A 27 -13.56 9.86 -18.33
CA GLY A 27 -14.27 9.87 -19.62
C GLY A 27 -14.68 8.47 -20.08
N LEU A 28 -13.86 7.46 -19.79
CA LEU A 28 -14.13 6.06 -20.10
C LEU A 28 -15.32 5.51 -19.28
N ALA A 29 -15.61 6.08 -18.12
CA ALA A 29 -16.76 5.66 -17.30
C ALA A 29 -18.11 5.83 -18.02
N PHE A 30 -18.21 6.74 -19.00
CA PHE A 30 -19.42 6.89 -19.82
C PHE A 30 -19.58 5.80 -20.89
N ARG A 31 -18.50 5.06 -21.21
CA ARG A 31 -18.49 3.97 -22.18
C ARG A 31 -18.52 2.60 -21.50
N TYR A 32 -17.94 2.48 -20.31
CA TYR A 32 -17.78 1.22 -19.59
C TYR A 32 -18.52 1.24 -18.24
N GLU A 33 -19.63 0.51 -18.16
CA GLU A 33 -20.49 0.49 -16.97
C GLU A 33 -19.78 -0.05 -15.71
N TYR A 34 -18.88 -1.03 -15.88
CA TYR A 34 -18.09 -1.56 -14.77
C TYR A 34 -17.18 -0.48 -14.14
N LEU A 35 -16.58 0.38 -14.98
CA LEU A 35 -15.74 1.49 -14.55
C LEU A 35 -16.58 2.60 -13.91
N MET A 36 -17.74 2.91 -14.49
CA MET A 36 -18.71 3.83 -13.87
C MET A 36 -19.01 3.42 -12.44
N HIS A 37 -19.37 2.15 -12.22
CA HIS A 37 -19.66 1.66 -10.88
C HIS A 37 -18.44 1.70 -9.96
N ALA A 38 -17.24 1.42 -10.44
CA ALA A 38 -16.02 1.54 -9.64
C ALA A 38 -15.75 3.01 -9.22
N VAL A 39 -15.93 3.98 -10.12
CA VAL A 39 -15.82 5.42 -9.84
C VAL A 39 -16.83 5.86 -8.78
N LEU A 40 -18.08 5.44 -8.94
CA LEU A 40 -19.15 5.76 -7.97
C LEU A 40 -18.90 5.10 -6.60
N CYS A 41 -18.37 3.87 -6.59
CA CYS A 41 -17.98 3.14 -5.39
C CYS A 41 -16.96 3.93 -4.57
N VAL A 42 -15.80 4.24 -5.16
CA VAL A 42 -14.71 4.95 -4.47
C VAL A 42 -15.14 6.35 -4.04
N SER A 43 -15.98 7.03 -4.84
CA SER A 43 -16.56 8.33 -4.46
C SER A 43 -17.47 8.24 -3.23
N ALA A 44 -18.32 7.22 -3.18
CA ALA A 44 -19.17 6.98 -2.03
C ALA A 44 -18.34 6.59 -0.80
N SER A 45 -17.26 5.81 -0.95
CA SER A 45 -16.34 5.49 0.14
C SER A 45 -15.63 6.73 0.68
N HIS A 46 -15.18 7.63 -0.19
CA HIS A 46 -14.59 8.91 0.21
C HIS A 46 -15.59 9.79 0.96
N LEU A 47 -16.83 9.92 0.46
CA LEU A 47 -17.89 10.66 1.17
C LEU A 47 -18.29 10.01 2.49
N ALA A 48 -18.29 8.67 2.55
CA ALA A 48 -18.55 7.95 3.79
C ALA A 48 -17.46 8.23 4.84
N PHE A 49 -16.20 8.37 4.42
CA PHE A 49 -15.12 8.80 5.30
C PHE A 49 -15.32 10.24 5.80
N LEU A 50 -15.63 11.18 4.91
CA LEU A 50 -15.79 12.60 5.26
C LEU A 50 -17.03 12.87 6.13
N SER A 51 -18.16 12.23 5.82
CA SER A 51 -19.45 12.48 6.48
C SER A 51 -19.79 11.50 7.60
N GLN A 52 -19.05 10.39 7.72
CA GLN A 52 -19.37 9.26 8.61
C GLN A 52 -20.78 8.67 8.39
N SER A 53 -21.42 8.95 7.24
CA SER A 53 -22.79 8.53 6.96
C SER A 53 -22.89 7.07 6.51
N MET A 54 -23.79 6.32 7.15
CA MET A 54 -24.13 4.96 6.75
C MET A 54 -24.73 4.88 5.35
N HIS A 55 -25.40 5.94 4.89
CA HIS A 55 -25.98 5.99 3.54
C HIS A 55 -24.91 5.79 2.46
N TYR A 56 -23.79 6.51 2.56
CA TYR A 56 -22.70 6.41 1.59
C TYR A 56 -21.96 5.07 1.68
N LYS A 57 -21.83 4.49 2.88
CA LYS A 57 -21.30 3.12 3.03
C LYS A 57 -22.17 2.10 2.29
N THR A 58 -23.49 2.19 2.41
CA THR A 58 -24.41 1.31 1.67
C THR A 58 -24.34 1.55 0.16
N GLN A 59 -24.24 2.81 -0.29
CA GLN A 59 -24.08 3.11 -1.71
C GLN A 59 -22.77 2.57 -2.29
N SER A 60 -21.66 2.72 -1.57
CA SER A 60 -20.36 2.17 -1.94
C SER A 60 -20.47 0.65 -2.16
N ARG A 61 -21.01 -0.09 -1.18
CA ARG A 61 -21.17 -1.56 -1.29
C ARG A 61 -22.04 -1.99 -2.48
N LYS A 62 -23.13 -1.25 -2.76
CA LYS A 62 -23.99 -1.52 -3.93
C LYS A 62 -23.20 -1.35 -5.23
N HIS A 63 -22.48 -0.23 -5.37
CA HIS A 63 -21.66 0.03 -6.55
C HIS A 63 -20.49 -0.94 -6.68
N LEU A 64 -19.84 -1.35 -5.58
CA LEU A 64 -18.82 -2.38 -5.59
C LEU A 64 -19.35 -3.70 -6.13
N SER A 65 -20.53 -4.14 -5.66
CA SER A 65 -21.16 -5.37 -6.14
C SER A 65 -21.45 -5.33 -7.63
N CYS A 66 -22.01 -4.21 -8.12
CA CYS A 66 -22.24 -3.99 -9.56
C CYS A 66 -20.93 -3.98 -10.35
N ALA A 67 -19.92 -3.24 -9.89
CA ALA A 67 -18.61 -3.15 -10.53
C ALA A 67 -17.96 -4.53 -10.65
N LEU A 68 -17.89 -5.31 -9.56
CA LEU A 68 -17.29 -6.64 -9.55
C LEU A 68 -18.01 -7.64 -10.47
N ARG A 69 -19.35 -7.57 -10.55
CA ARG A 69 -20.14 -8.43 -11.43
C ARG A 69 -19.84 -8.14 -12.90
N LEU A 70 -20.03 -6.89 -13.31
CA LEU A 70 -19.83 -6.46 -14.69
C LEU A 70 -18.35 -6.57 -15.13
N PHE A 71 -17.42 -6.30 -14.21
CA PHE A 71 -16.00 -6.42 -14.49
C PHE A 71 -15.59 -7.86 -14.73
N ARG A 72 -16.16 -8.82 -13.99
CA ARG A 72 -15.93 -10.25 -14.21
C ARG A 72 -16.49 -10.73 -15.55
N GLU A 73 -17.67 -10.25 -15.92
CA GLU A 73 -18.28 -10.54 -17.23
C GLU A 73 -17.38 -10.00 -18.36
N ALA A 74 -16.87 -8.77 -18.23
CA ALA A 74 -15.96 -8.16 -19.20
C ALA A 74 -14.64 -8.93 -19.33
N LEU A 75 -14.01 -9.30 -18.21
CA LEU A 75 -12.77 -10.09 -18.20
C LEU A 75 -12.93 -11.47 -18.86
N GLY A 76 -14.14 -12.04 -18.86
CA GLY A 76 -14.44 -13.31 -19.51
C GLY A 76 -14.69 -13.21 -21.02
N GLN A 77 -14.92 -12.01 -21.56
CA GLN A 77 -15.33 -11.78 -22.95
C GLN A 77 -14.24 -11.19 -23.85
N THR A 78 -13.23 -10.52 -23.29
CA THR A 78 -12.28 -9.70 -24.07
C THR A 78 -11.03 -10.46 -24.54
N ALA A 79 -10.73 -10.38 -25.85
CA ALA A 79 -9.36 -10.35 -26.35
C ALA A 79 -8.76 -8.98 -25.96
N ILE A 80 -7.62 -8.98 -25.26
CA ILE A 80 -7.10 -7.92 -24.36
C ILE A 80 -6.69 -6.58 -25.04
N GLU A 81 -6.99 -6.35 -26.31
CA GLU A 81 -6.33 -5.30 -27.09
C GLU A 81 -7.01 -3.91 -27.08
N ASP A 82 -8.35 -3.81 -27.04
CA ASP A 82 -9.06 -2.49 -27.13
C ASP A 82 -9.51 -1.87 -25.79
N ASP A 83 -9.52 -2.64 -24.68
CA ASP A 83 -10.16 -2.24 -23.41
C ASP A 83 -9.19 -2.11 -22.22
N SER A 84 -7.87 -2.16 -22.48
CA SER A 84 -6.85 -2.25 -21.41
C SER A 84 -6.91 -1.09 -20.41
N ASP A 85 -7.21 0.13 -20.86
CA ASP A 85 -7.21 1.29 -19.98
C ASP A 85 -8.40 1.29 -18.99
N ALA A 86 -9.59 0.93 -19.47
CA ALA A 86 -10.77 0.84 -18.61
C ALA A 86 -10.64 -0.31 -17.60
N ILE A 87 -10.03 -1.43 -18.01
CA ILE A 87 -9.71 -2.56 -17.14
C ILE A 87 -8.74 -2.14 -16.03
N LEU A 88 -7.63 -1.46 -16.38
CA LEU A 88 -6.64 -1.01 -15.41
C LEU A 88 -7.21 0.02 -14.42
N ALA A 89 -7.96 1.00 -14.93
CA ALA A 89 -8.62 2.01 -14.10
C ALA A 89 -9.59 1.35 -13.10
N THR A 90 -10.41 0.40 -13.58
CA THR A 90 -11.37 -0.33 -12.74
C THR A 90 -10.68 -1.16 -11.68
N SER A 91 -9.63 -1.88 -12.09
CA SER A 91 -8.80 -2.69 -11.20
C SER A 91 -8.20 -1.83 -10.08
N ALA A 92 -7.64 -0.67 -10.42
CA ALA A 92 -7.08 0.24 -9.44
C ALA A 92 -8.16 0.77 -8.46
N LEU A 93 -9.34 1.15 -8.94
CA LEU A 93 -10.43 1.62 -8.07
C LEU A 93 -10.97 0.52 -7.14
N ILE A 94 -11.10 -0.71 -7.63
CA ILE A 94 -11.47 -1.87 -6.80
C ILE A 94 -10.39 -2.13 -5.72
N TYR A 95 -9.12 -1.95 -6.07
CA TYR A 95 -8.03 -2.11 -5.12
C TYR A 95 -8.01 -0.99 -4.05
N TYR A 96 -8.32 0.25 -4.42
CA TYR A 96 -8.56 1.33 -3.45
C TYR A 96 -9.71 1.01 -2.49
N GLU A 97 -10.77 0.38 -2.99
CA GLU A 97 -11.87 -0.06 -2.14
C GLU A 97 -11.44 -1.16 -1.17
N ALA A 98 -10.64 -2.13 -1.63
CA ALA A 98 -10.08 -3.18 -0.78
C ALA A 98 -9.14 -2.62 0.31
N TRP A 99 -8.41 -1.55 0.01
CA TRP A 99 -7.65 -0.78 1.00
C TRP A 99 -8.57 -0.13 2.04
N SER A 100 -9.65 0.51 1.57
CA SER A 100 -10.55 1.35 2.39
C SER A 100 -11.48 0.57 3.32
N SER A 101 -11.81 -0.67 2.96
CA SER A 101 -12.83 -1.49 3.63
C SER A 101 -12.24 -2.71 4.35
N PRO A 102 -11.62 -2.54 5.53
CA PRO A 102 -11.15 -3.67 6.34
C PRO A 102 -12.29 -4.50 6.95
N ASP A 103 -13.54 -4.03 6.87
CA ASP A 103 -14.71 -4.77 7.37
C ASP A 103 -14.99 -6.05 6.55
N ALA A 104 -14.50 -6.13 5.30
CA ALA A 104 -14.54 -7.35 4.50
C ALA A 104 -13.71 -8.51 5.11
N LEU A 105 -12.84 -8.21 6.08
CA LEU A 105 -12.03 -9.17 6.84
C LEU A 105 -12.82 -9.90 7.95
N ALA A 106 -14.05 -9.47 8.23
CA ALA A 106 -14.94 -10.14 9.17
C ALA A 106 -15.85 -11.06 8.35
N THR A 107 -15.35 -12.24 7.99
CA THR A 107 -16.27 -13.32 7.62
C THR A 107 -17.08 -13.63 8.88
N ASP A 108 -18.41 -13.44 8.80
CA ASP A 108 -19.34 -13.92 9.82
C ASP A 108 -19.35 -15.45 9.77
N THR A 109 -18.24 -16.11 10.10
CA THR A 109 -18.19 -17.54 10.34
C THR A 109 -18.72 -17.76 11.76
N PRO A 110 -19.92 -18.34 11.94
CA PRO A 110 -20.51 -18.54 13.26
C PRO A 110 -19.71 -19.51 14.16
N THR A 111 -18.66 -20.13 13.61
CA THR A 111 -17.85 -21.17 14.24
C THR A 111 -16.55 -20.69 14.91
N GLU A 112 -16.08 -19.46 14.66
CA GLU A 112 -14.87 -18.94 15.31
C GLU A 112 -15.18 -18.28 16.66
N THR A 113 -14.38 -18.61 17.69
CA THR A 113 -14.44 -17.95 18.99
C THR A 113 -14.23 -16.44 18.84
N ALA A 114 -14.86 -15.64 19.71
CA ALA A 114 -14.76 -14.18 19.64
C ALA A 114 -13.30 -13.69 19.60
N ASP A 115 -12.39 -14.39 20.28
CA ASP A 115 -10.96 -14.08 20.32
C ASP A 115 -10.23 -14.36 18.99
N ALA A 116 -10.61 -15.41 18.25
CA ALA A 116 -9.98 -15.74 16.96
C ALA A 116 -10.28 -14.70 15.87
N ARG A 117 -11.47 -14.08 15.91
CA ARG A 117 -11.87 -12.97 15.00
C ARG A 117 -11.07 -11.69 15.23
N LEU A 118 -10.46 -11.55 16.40
CA LEU A 118 -9.64 -10.40 16.78
C LEU A 118 -8.17 -10.55 16.33
N LEU A 119 -7.79 -11.72 15.83
CA LEU A 119 -6.46 -12.01 15.30
C LEU A 119 -6.40 -11.74 13.80
N TYR A 120 -5.19 -11.44 13.31
CA TYR A 120 -4.95 -11.33 11.87
C TYR A 120 -4.97 -12.72 11.22
N GLN A 121 -5.70 -12.85 10.11
CA GLN A 121 -5.75 -14.06 9.28
C GLN A 121 -5.56 -13.67 7.81
N ALA A 122 -4.51 -14.21 7.17
CA ALA A 122 -4.16 -13.87 5.80
C ALA A 122 -5.23 -14.26 4.78
N ARG A 123 -5.94 -15.38 5.03
CA ARG A 123 -6.97 -15.92 4.14
C ARG A 123 -8.18 -15.01 3.97
N ASP A 124 -8.48 -14.20 4.99
CA ASP A 124 -9.60 -13.27 4.96
C ASP A 124 -9.20 -11.91 4.37
N ASP A 125 -7.91 -11.69 4.05
CA ASP A 125 -7.43 -10.41 3.52
C ASP A 125 -7.67 -10.27 2.02
N GLN A 126 -8.81 -9.67 1.68
CA GLN A 126 -9.19 -9.35 0.30
C GLN A 126 -8.13 -8.48 -0.42
N LEU A 127 -7.39 -7.62 0.29
CA LEU A 127 -6.34 -6.82 -0.33
C LEU A 127 -5.18 -7.71 -0.83
N LEU A 128 -4.80 -8.73 -0.06
CA LEU A 128 -3.78 -9.70 -0.48
C LEU A 128 -4.31 -10.61 -1.59
N ALA A 129 -5.56 -11.06 -1.49
CA ALA A 129 -6.19 -11.88 -2.53
C ALA A 129 -6.22 -11.16 -3.89
N LEU A 130 -6.57 -9.87 -3.90
CA LEU A 130 -6.59 -9.06 -5.12
C LEU A 130 -5.18 -8.70 -5.60
N ALA A 131 -4.18 -8.62 -4.71
CA ALA A 131 -2.85 -8.17 -5.05
C ALA A 131 -2.19 -9.00 -6.17
N THR A 132 -2.39 -10.32 -6.17
CA THR A 132 -1.84 -11.22 -7.19
C THR A 132 -2.43 -10.95 -8.57
N GLY A 133 -3.75 -10.82 -8.67
CA GLY A 133 -4.43 -10.49 -9.94
C GLY A 133 -4.06 -9.10 -10.45
N MET A 134 -4.03 -8.12 -9.55
CA MET A 134 -3.60 -6.75 -9.86
C MET A 134 -2.17 -6.69 -10.40
N ARG A 135 -1.23 -7.43 -9.79
CA ARG A 135 0.16 -7.54 -10.26
C ARG A 135 0.23 -8.07 -11.67
N HIS A 136 -0.53 -9.13 -11.98
CA HIS A 136 -0.61 -9.68 -13.34
C HIS A 136 -1.13 -8.65 -14.34
N LEU A 137 -2.23 -7.94 -14.02
CA LEU A 137 -2.82 -6.92 -14.90
C LEU A 137 -1.87 -5.74 -15.18
N PHE A 138 -1.18 -5.23 -14.15
CA PHE A 138 -0.18 -4.18 -14.35
C PHE A 138 1.05 -4.67 -15.13
N SER A 139 1.43 -5.93 -14.94
CA SER A 139 2.54 -6.53 -15.66
C SER A 139 2.18 -6.73 -17.13
N SER A 140 1.03 -7.33 -17.43
CA SER A 140 0.57 -7.61 -18.80
C SER A 140 0.35 -6.34 -19.62
N ALA A 141 -0.22 -5.29 -19.00
CA ALA A 141 -0.43 -4.00 -19.64
C ALA A 141 0.87 -3.37 -20.18
N LYS A 142 2.00 -3.56 -19.49
CA LYS A 142 3.30 -3.04 -19.91
C LYS A 142 3.83 -3.69 -21.19
N TRP A 143 3.55 -4.98 -21.37
CA TRP A 143 4.06 -5.76 -22.50
C TRP A 143 3.18 -5.69 -23.74
N SER A 144 2.05 -4.96 -23.67
CA SER A 144 1.21 -4.71 -24.83
C SER A 144 1.89 -3.75 -25.83
N PRO A 145 1.87 -4.03 -27.15
CA PRO A 145 2.35 -3.11 -28.18
C PRO A 145 1.68 -1.72 -28.14
N LEU A 146 0.44 -1.67 -27.65
CA LEU A 146 -0.35 -0.44 -27.50
C LEU A 146 -0.03 0.36 -26.23
N TYR A 147 0.90 -0.12 -25.39
CA TYR A 147 1.30 0.55 -24.15
C TYR A 147 1.72 2.01 -24.34
N ARG A 148 2.34 2.38 -25.48
CA ARG A 148 2.71 3.78 -25.76
C ARG A 148 1.50 4.71 -25.92
N MET A 149 0.33 4.15 -26.23
CA MET A 149 -0.94 4.88 -26.39
C MET A 149 -1.82 4.82 -25.15
N SER A 150 -1.46 4.01 -24.15
CA SER A 150 -2.19 3.93 -22.88
C SER A 150 -2.13 5.25 -22.11
N LEU A 151 -3.27 5.63 -21.54
CA LEU A 151 -3.38 6.76 -20.60
C LEU A 151 -2.43 6.63 -19.40
N PHE A 152 -1.97 5.40 -19.10
CA PHE A 152 -1.14 5.09 -17.94
C PHE A 152 0.35 5.02 -18.23
N SER A 153 0.76 5.10 -19.51
CA SER A 153 2.15 5.01 -19.96
C SER A 153 3.10 5.95 -19.21
N ARG A 154 2.67 7.19 -18.93
CA ARG A 154 3.45 8.18 -18.17
C ARG A 154 3.56 7.86 -16.69
N THR A 155 2.50 7.30 -16.11
CA THR A 155 2.47 6.93 -14.69
C THR A 155 3.47 5.80 -14.43
N VAL A 156 3.60 4.87 -15.37
CA VAL A 156 4.37 3.63 -15.23
C VAL A 156 5.90 3.83 -15.32
N VAL A 157 6.36 4.95 -15.90
CA VAL A 157 7.81 5.27 -16.01
C VAL A 157 8.38 5.82 -14.70
N HIS A 158 7.56 6.51 -13.89
CA HIS A 158 8.00 7.12 -12.64
C HIS A 158 8.32 6.06 -11.58
N ARG A 159 9.50 6.17 -10.95
CA ARG A 159 10.00 5.26 -9.90
C ARG A 159 9.90 5.93 -8.52
N PRO A 160 8.74 5.84 -7.83
CA PRO A 160 8.52 6.61 -6.60
C PRO A 160 9.47 6.20 -5.47
N ILE A 161 9.87 4.93 -5.38
CA ILE A 161 10.78 4.48 -4.32
C ILE A 161 12.17 5.09 -4.44
N LYS A 162 12.62 5.40 -5.66
CA LYS A 162 13.91 6.06 -5.91
C LYS A 162 13.89 7.54 -5.56
N ALA A 163 12.77 8.21 -5.79
CA ALA A 163 12.57 9.59 -5.32
C ALA A 163 12.63 9.66 -3.79
N ILE A 164 11.96 8.71 -3.11
CA ILE A 164 11.97 8.60 -1.65
C ILE A 164 13.38 8.30 -1.11
N GLU A 165 14.08 7.31 -1.68
CA GLU A 165 15.45 6.96 -1.29
C GLU A 165 16.42 8.12 -1.46
N SER A 166 16.31 8.88 -2.57
CA SER A 166 17.12 10.08 -2.79
C SER A 166 16.82 11.17 -1.75
N ALA A 167 15.55 11.37 -1.40
CA ALA A 167 15.14 12.34 -0.40
C ALA A 167 15.68 11.99 1.00
N THR A 168 15.55 10.73 1.43
CA THR A 168 16.06 10.29 2.74
C THR A 168 17.58 10.41 2.83
N LEU A 169 18.30 10.00 1.77
CA LEU A 169 19.76 10.11 1.71
C LEU A 169 20.24 11.57 1.73
N SER A 170 19.53 12.48 1.07
CA SER A 170 19.86 13.92 1.10
C SER A 170 19.78 14.54 2.50
N LEU A 171 19.01 13.92 3.40
CA LEU A 171 18.85 14.30 4.80
C LEU A 171 19.74 13.47 5.74
N GLY A 172 20.68 12.68 5.20
CA GLY A 172 21.58 11.84 5.99
C GLY A 172 20.93 10.61 6.61
N ARG A 173 19.72 10.24 6.17
CA ARG A 173 19.00 9.05 6.68
C ARG A 173 19.24 7.89 5.74
N ASP A 174 20.13 6.99 6.15
CA ASP A 174 20.49 5.79 5.37
C ASP A 174 19.54 4.63 5.74
N PRO A 175 18.74 4.10 4.81
CA PRO A 175 17.88 2.94 5.05
C PRO A 175 18.63 1.66 5.40
N PHE A 176 19.95 1.60 5.20
CA PHE A 176 20.73 0.38 5.39
C PHE A 176 20.73 -0.13 6.83
N GLU A 177 20.81 0.74 7.84
CA GLU A 177 20.80 0.32 9.24
C GLU A 177 19.49 -0.37 9.60
N LEU A 178 18.38 0.16 9.09
CA LEU A 178 17.05 -0.44 9.22
C LEU A 178 16.96 -1.76 8.45
N GLU A 179 17.50 -1.84 7.23
CA GLU A 179 17.54 -3.08 6.45
C GLU A 179 18.31 -4.18 7.21
N CYS A 180 19.47 -3.85 7.79
CA CYS A 180 20.24 -4.76 8.65
C CYS A 180 19.46 -5.19 9.90
N LEU A 181 18.78 -4.25 10.56
CA LEU A 181 17.92 -4.57 11.70
C LEU A 181 16.83 -5.57 11.31
N LEU A 182 16.14 -5.33 10.19
CA LEU A 182 15.08 -6.20 9.70
C LEU A 182 15.63 -7.58 9.26
N ALA A 183 16.83 -7.64 8.68
CA ALA A 183 17.53 -8.89 8.38
C ALA A 183 17.87 -9.66 9.67
N GLY A 184 18.22 -8.95 10.75
CA GLY A 184 18.45 -9.51 12.08
C GLY A 184 17.27 -10.34 12.59
N PHE A 185 16.04 -9.83 12.45
CA PHE A 185 14.83 -10.57 12.86
C PHE A 185 14.60 -11.86 12.08
N TYR A 186 15.07 -11.94 10.82
CA TYR A 186 14.98 -13.17 10.05
C TYR A 186 15.90 -14.26 10.62
N ASN A 187 17.12 -13.87 10.98
CA ASN A 187 18.14 -14.78 11.51
C ASN A 187 17.90 -15.17 12.98
N GLN A 188 17.27 -14.28 13.76
CA GLN A 188 16.98 -14.48 15.17
C GLN A 188 15.49 -14.19 15.48
N PRO A 189 14.56 -15.10 15.12
CA PRO A 189 13.13 -14.89 15.30
C PRO A 189 12.69 -14.75 16.76
N ASN A 190 13.48 -15.29 17.69
CA ASN A 190 13.27 -15.14 19.13
C ASN A 190 13.30 -13.68 19.60
N MET A 191 14.01 -12.80 18.89
CA MET A 191 14.03 -11.35 19.19
C MET A 191 12.67 -10.67 18.97
N ILE A 192 11.80 -11.25 18.13
CA ILE A 192 10.48 -10.68 17.82
C ILE A 192 9.60 -10.63 19.08
N SER A 193 9.78 -11.58 20.02
CA SER A 193 9.03 -11.61 21.28
C SER A 193 9.39 -10.50 22.26
N ASN A 194 10.48 -9.74 22.01
CA ASN A 194 10.89 -8.65 22.89
C ASN A 194 9.89 -7.49 22.83
N CYS A 195 9.49 -6.95 23.98
CA CYS A 195 8.59 -5.80 24.06
C CYS A 195 9.06 -4.55 23.28
N GLN A 196 10.37 -4.38 23.09
CA GLN A 196 10.95 -3.27 22.33
C GLN A 196 10.60 -3.32 20.84
N THR A 197 10.41 -4.51 20.26
CA THR A 197 10.01 -4.67 18.84
C THR A 197 8.57 -4.25 18.58
N ARG A 198 7.82 -3.90 19.63
CA ARG A 198 6.53 -3.24 19.44
C ARG A 198 6.73 -1.81 18.95
N GLN A 199 7.80 -1.13 19.33
CA GLN A 199 8.05 0.26 18.92
C GLN A 199 8.61 0.31 17.50
N LEU A 200 8.33 1.40 16.77
CA LEU A 200 8.97 1.63 15.48
C LEU A 200 10.48 1.89 15.72
N PRO A 201 11.37 1.38 14.85
CA PRO A 201 12.79 1.66 14.97
C PRO A 201 13.07 3.16 14.93
N ASP A 202 13.96 3.62 15.83
CA ASP A 202 14.44 4.99 15.84
C ASP A 202 15.23 5.29 14.55
N GLN A 203 15.13 6.53 14.07
CA GLN A 203 15.88 6.99 12.90
C GLN A 203 17.16 7.70 13.34
N THR A 204 18.29 7.23 12.83
CA THR A 204 19.63 7.79 13.03
C THR A 204 20.00 8.67 11.83
N ILE A 205 20.76 9.75 12.09
CA ILE A 205 21.37 10.56 11.02
C ILE A 205 22.83 10.14 10.90
N SER A 206 23.20 9.62 9.74
CA SER A 206 24.58 9.24 9.44
C SER A 206 25.23 10.27 8.53
N ALA A 207 26.36 10.82 8.98
CA ALA A 207 27.20 11.70 8.15
C ALA A 207 27.83 10.98 6.94
N LYS A 208 27.70 9.65 6.86
CA LYS A 208 28.24 8.79 5.79
C LYS A 208 27.16 8.12 4.94
N ALA A 209 25.93 8.64 4.94
CA ALA A 209 24.86 8.11 4.08
C ALA A 209 25.33 8.07 2.62
N GLN A 210 25.39 6.87 2.02
CA GLN A 210 25.87 6.68 0.65
C GLN A 210 24.81 5.98 -0.20
N PRO A 211 24.58 6.43 -1.44
CA PRO A 211 23.72 5.73 -2.36
C PRO A 211 24.33 4.37 -2.71
N ARG A 212 23.63 3.28 -2.36
CA ARG A 212 24.01 1.92 -2.76
C ARG A 212 23.25 1.52 -4.02
N LYS A 213 23.81 0.60 -4.80
CA LYS A 213 23.06 -0.05 -5.90
C LYS A 213 21.94 -0.88 -5.28
N SER A 214 20.75 -0.29 -5.14
CA SER A 214 19.58 -1.05 -4.72
C SER A 214 19.17 -1.98 -5.88
N ASN A 215 19.19 -3.29 -5.60
CA ASN A 215 18.85 -4.35 -6.56
C ASN A 215 17.33 -4.56 -6.67
N TYR A 216 16.52 -3.65 -6.10
CA TYR A 216 15.09 -3.84 -5.92
C TYR A 216 14.33 -3.18 -7.07
N SER A 217 13.56 -3.97 -7.82
CA SER A 217 12.73 -3.53 -8.94
C SER A 217 11.40 -2.97 -8.44
N ASP A 218 10.95 -1.87 -9.02
CA ASP A 218 9.53 -1.47 -8.96
C ASP A 218 8.68 -2.43 -9.80
N ILE A 219 7.39 -2.59 -9.43
CA ILE A 219 6.38 -3.43 -10.13
C ILE A 219 6.49 -3.32 -11.66
N GLN A 220 6.94 -2.16 -12.11
CA GLN A 220 6.77 -1.68 -13.46
C GLN A 220 8.05 -1.64 -14.31
N VAL A 221 9.26 -1.98 -13.83
CA VAL A 221 10.47 -1.58 -14.59
C VAL A 221 11.40 -2.67 -15.10
N GLU A 222 11.57 -3.83 -14.47
CA GLU A 222 12.54 -4.84 -14.95
C GLU A 222 11.97 -6.27 -14.94
N PRO A 223 12.52 -7.21 -15.73
CA PRO A 223 12.19 -8.62 -15.58
C PRO A 223 12.47 -8.99 -14.13
N ILE A 224 11.40 -9.27 -13.41
CA ILE A 224 11.44 -9.59 -11.98
C ILE A 224 12.37 -10.79 -11.84
N ARG A 225 13.55 -10.60 -11.25
CA ARG A 225 14.27 -11.74 -10.68
C ARG A 225 13.42 -12.22 -9.52
N PHE A 226 12.66 -13.29 -9.77
CA PHE A 226 11.88 -13.92 -8.73
C PHE A 226 12.86 -14.38 -7.65
N PRO A 227 12.66 -13.96 -6.39
CA PRO A 227 13.53 -14.39 -5.32
C PRO A 227 13.47 -15.91 -5.22
N SER A 228 14.63 -16.56 -5.24
CA SER A 228 14.73 -18.02 -5.33
C SER A 228 14.37 -18.72 -4.02
N CYS A 229 14.39 -17.98 -2.90
CA CYS A 229 14.09 -18.52 -1.58
C CYS A 229 13.26 -17.57 -0.71
N ALA A 230 12.83 -18.08 0.46
CA ALA A 230 12.08 -17.32 1.45
C ALA A 230 12.86 -16.10 1.98
N TYR A 231 14.17 -16.24 2.19
CA TYR A 231 15.03 -15.15 2.66
C TYR A 231 15.05 -13.99 1.67
N ASP A 232 15.27 -14.24 0.38
CA ASP A 232 15.33 -13.18 -0.63
C ASP A 232 13.96 -12.49 -0.79
N SER A 233 12.87 -13.25 -0.67
CA SER A 233 11.51 -12.70 -0.72
C SER A 233 11.22 -11.81 0.48
N TYR A 234 11.63 -12.24 1.68
CA TYR A 234 11.57 -11.44 2.90
C TYR A 234 12.41 -10.17 2.77
N MET A 235 13.67 -10.28 2.32
CA MET A 235 14.58 -9.15 2.18
C MET A 235 14.08 -8.13 1.16
N SER A 236 13.43 -8.57 0.07
CA SER A 236 12.80 -7.63 -0.86
C SER A 236 11.70 -6.78 -0.21
N VAL A 237 10.96 -7.32 0.75
CA VAL A 237 9.94 -6.55 1.49
C VAL A 237 10.60 -5.70 2.56
N ALA A 238 11.57 -6.25 3.30
CA ALA A 238 12.32 -5.55 4.34
C ALA A 238 13.04 -4.30 3.79
N ALA A 239 13.68 -4.40 2.62
CA ALA A 239 14.38 -3.28 2.01
C ALA A 239 13.43 -2.18 1.49
N ARG A 240 12.24 -2.56 1.01
CA ARG A 240 11.21 -1.56 0.66
C ARG A 240 10.68 -0.86 1.90
N LEU A 241 10.47 -1.62 2.96
CA LEU A 241 9.99 -1.10 4.23
C LEU A 241 11.05 -0.22 4.91
N SER A 242 12.34 -0.56 4.85
CA SER A 242 13.40 0.25 5.45
C SER A 242 13.43 1.67 4.89
N ILE A 243 13.28 1.83 3.56
CA ILE A 243 13.18 3.13 2.90
C ILE A 243 11.98 3.94 3.43
N LEU A 244 10.82 3.30 3.61
CA LEU A 244 9.64 3.97 4.16
C LEU A 244 9.80 4.31 5.64
N LEU A 245 10.42 3.44 6.43
CA LEU A 245 10.71 3.69 7.83
C LEU A 245 11.67 4.87 8.00
N SER A 246 12.63 5.07 7.08
CA SER A 246 13.53 6.24 7.07
C SER A 246 12.82 7.60 7.00
N LEU A 247 11.55 7.62 6.58
CA LEU A 247 10.73 8.83 6.56
C LEU A 247 10.25 9.27 7.95
N LEU A 248 10.20 8.36 8.92
CA LEU A 248 9.67 8.62 10.25
C LEU A 248 10.49 9.68 11.01
N PRO A 249 9.92 10.36 12.01
CA PRO A 249 10.68 11.22 12.92
C PRO A 249 11.87 10.48 13.54
N GLY A 250 13.00 11.16 13.68
CA GLY A 250 14.23 10.61 14.27
C GLY A 250 14.56 11.19 15.64
N LYS A 251 15.62 10.69 16.27
CA LYS A 251 16.19 11.23 17.51
C LYS A 251 17.63 11.67 17.25
N GLU A 252 18.03 12.82 17.77
CA GLU A 252 19.44 13.26 17.70
C GLU A 252 20.32 12.45 18.66
N GLU A 253 21.48 11.99 18.18
CA GLU A 253 22.42 11.16 18.94
C GLU A 253 23.25 11.92 20.00
N ASN A 254 23.19 13.26 20.07
CA ASN A 254 24.03 14.06 20.98
C ASN A 254 23.25 15.18 21.71
N PRO A 255 22.73 14.93 22.92
CA PRO A 255 22.07 15.94 23.73
C PRO A 255 23.12 16.76 24.49
N THR A 256 23.78 17.72 23.84
CA THR A 256 24.56 18.72 24.58
C THR A 256 23.66 19.73 25.30
N ILE A 257 22.37 19.79 24.96
CA ILE A 257 21.38 20.68 25.59
C ILE A 257 20.08 19.89 25.84
N PRO A 258 19.61 19.78 27.10
CA PRO A 258 18.36 19.12 27.43
C PRO A 258 17.20 20.10 27.20
N THR A 259 16.85 20.36 25.95
CA THR A 259 15.61 21.06 25.58
C THR A 259 14.52 20.07 25.17
N ARG A 260 13.27 20.42 25.49
CA ARG A 260 12.10 19.53 25.55
C ARG A 260 11.57 19.03 24.19
N GLU A 261 12.29 19.24 23.08
CA GLU A 261 11.85 18.91 21.70
C GLU A 261 12.98 18.42 20.77
N ASN A 262 13.87 17.52 21.21
CA ASN A 262 14.93 16.95 20.34
C ASN A 262 14.42 15.85 19.38
N THR A 263 13.18 15.95 18.89
CA THR A 263 12.62 15.00 17.91
C THR A 263 12.76 15.59 16.52
N LEU A 264 13.52 14.93 15.65
CA LEU A 264 13.66 15.34 14.26
C LEU A 264 12.30 15.21 13.56
N ARG A 265 11.92 16.22 12.77
CA ARG A 265 10.70 16.15 11.95
C ARG A 265 10.73 14.96 10.99
N SER A 266 9.57 14.48 10.56
CA SER A 266 9.53 13.46 9.51
C SER A 266 10.08 14.03 8.20
N VAL A 267 10.53 13.18 7.28
CA VAL A 267 10.96 13.64 5.94
C VAL A 267 9.80 14.27 5.18
N LEU A 268 8.56 13.80 5.39
CA LEU A 268 7.37 14.40 4.77
C LEU A 268 7.08 15.81 5.30
N ASP A 269 7.39 16.12 6.56
CA ASP A 269 7.26 17.48 7.08
C ASP A 269 8.28 18.44 6.43
N LEU A 270 9.44 17.93 6.05
CA LEU A 270 10.53 18.69 5.41
C LEU A 270 10.35 18.78 3.89
N GLN A 271 9.76 17.75 3.27
CA GLN A 271 9.53 17.64 1.83
C GLN A 271 8.10 17.15 1.55
N PRO A 272 7.08 18.03 1.67
CA PRO A 272 5.67 17.65 1.50
C PRO A 272 5.34 17.11 0.11
N ASP A 273 6.06 17.53 -0.93
CA ASP A 273 5.86 17.08 -2.32
C ASP A 273 6.08 15.57 -2.48
N LEU A 274 6.80 14.94 -1.55
CA LEU A 274 7.06 13.50 -1.55
C LEU A 274 5.83 12.68 -1.15
N LEU A 275 4.79 13.30 -0.55
CA LEU A 275 3.59 12.60 -0.08
C LEU A 275 2.97 11.73 -1.17
N PHE A 276 2.92 12.22 -2.41
CA PHE A 276 2.35 11.50 -3.53
C PHE A 276 3.11 10.20 -3.84
N ASP A 277 4.45 10.27 -3.83
CA ASP A 277 5.31 9.11 -4.05
C ASP A 277 5.21 8.10 -2.92
N VAL A 278 5.20 8.57 -1.66
CA VAL A 278 5.02 7.70 -0.49
C VAL A 278 3.65 7.02 -0.54
N ALA A 279 2.58 7.76 -0.81
CA ALA A 279 1.24 7.23 -0.90
C ALA A 279 1.11 6.19 -2.03
N ARG A 280 1.80 6.41 -3.15
CA ARG A 280 1.88 5.43 -4.25
C ARG A 280 2.63 4.16 -3.86
N VAL A 281 3.76 4.26 -3.16
CA VAL A 281 4.50 3.08 -2.66
C VAL A 281 3.66 2.32 -1.63
N VAL A 282 2.99 3.01 -0.71
CA VAL A 282 2.09 2.38 0.28
C VAL A 282 0.96 1.63 -0.43
N TYR A 283 0.28 2.28 -1.36
CA TYR A 283 -0.82 1.67 -2.12
C TYR A 283 -0.37 0.41 -2.87
N THR A 284 0.83 0.43 -3.44
CA THR A 284 1.38 -0.67 -4.24
C THR A 284 2.17 -1.70 -3.42
N PHE A 285 2.31 -1.53 -2.11
CA PHE A 285 3.23 -2.32 -1.28
C PHE A 285 2.95 -3.84 -1.33
N SER A 286 1.69 -4.24 -1.13
CA SER A 286 1.25 -5.64 -1.20
C SER A 286 1.30 -6.24 -2.60
N LEU A 287 1.29 -5.41 -3.65
CA LEU A 287 1.50 -5.89 -5.03
C LEU A 287 2.93 -6.39 -5.24
N MET A 288 3.89 -6.03 -4.38
CA MET A 288 5.29 -6.48 -4.46
C MET A 288 5.59 -7.79 -3.73
N PHE A 289 4.59 -8.41 -3.09
CA PHE A 289 4.83 -9.65 -2.34
C PHE A 289 5.00 -10.84 -3.28
N TYR A 290 6.16 -11.48 -3.22
CA TYR A 290 6.45 -12.73 -3.94
C TYR A 290 5.83 -13.94 -3.25
N GLU A 291 5.70 -15.05 -3.99
CA GLU A 291 5.02 -16.27 -3.52
C GLU A 291 5.57 -16.79 -2.18
N ASN A 292 6.89 -16.83 -2.00
CA ASN A 292 7.47 -17.31 -0.74
C ASN A 292 7.12 -16.37 0.44
N PHE A 293 7.06 -15.05 0.22
CA PHE A 293 6.65 -14.13 1.28
C PHE A 293 5.15 -14.24 1.58
N LEU A 294 4.32 -14.44 0.57
CA LEU A 294 2.90 -14.74 0.75
C LEU A 294 2.71 -16.03 1.55
N SER A 295 3.48 -17.08 1.27
CA SER A 295 3.47 -18.32 2.07
C SER A 295 3.77 -18.03 3.53
N MET A 296 4.82 -17.25 3.82
CA MET A 296 5.14 -16.86 5.20
C MET A 296 3.97 -16.15 5.91
N ILE A 297 3.25 -15.25 5.22
CA ILE A 297 2.07 -14.59 5.77
C ILE A 297 0.95 -15.62 6.04
N HIS A 298 0.67 -16.52 5.09
CA HIS A 298 -0.32 -17.58 5.25
C HIS A 298 -0.01 -18.54 6.40
N ASP A 299 1.27 -18.84 6.59
CA ASP A 299 1.80 -19.71 7.65
C ASP A 299 1.86 -19.02 9.03
N ASN A 300 1.40 -17.76 9.12
CA ASN A 300 1.50 -16.91 10.31
C ASN A 300 2.94 -16.77 10.83
N ASP A 301 3.91 -16.73 9.93
CA ASP A 301 5.32 -16.58 10.29
C ASP A 301 5.55 -15.25 11.00
N PRO A 302 6.06 -15.23 12.25
CA PRO A 302 6.22 -14.01 13.03
C PRO A 302 7.14 -12.99 12.34
N ARG A 303 8.07 -13.44 11.50
CA ARG A 303 8.98 -12.57 10.73
C ARG A 303 8.21 -11.74 9.73
N ALA A 304 7.35 -12.37 8.93
CA ALA A 304 6.53 -11.68 7.93
C ALA A 304 5.48 -10.79 8.58
N LEU A 305 4.83 -11.28 9.65
CA LEU A 305 3.84 -10.51 10.40
C LEU A 305 4.45 -9.27 11.07
N LEU A 306 5.72 -9.32 11.51
CA LEU A 306 6.42 -8.15 12.05
C LEU A 306 6.64 -7.07 10.98
N LEU A 307 7.02 -7.44 9.75
CA LEU A 307 7.15 -6.47 8.65
C LEU A 307 5.82 -5.80 8.34
N LEU A 308 4.72 -6.57 8.28
CA LEU A 308 3.38 -6.02 8.10
C LEU A 308 2.97 -5.11 9.26
N TYR A 309 3.30 -5.49 10.49
CA TYR A 309 3.02 -4.70 11.67
C TYR A 309 3.71 -3.33 11.60
N TYR A 310 5.02 -3.31 11.32
CA TYR A 310 5.77 -2.07 11.14
C TYR A 310 5.26 -1.24 9.97
N PHE A 311 4.88 -1.87 8.86
CA PHE A 311 4.30 -1.19 7.71
C PHE A 311 3.00 -0.46 8.08
N TYR A 312 2.03 -1.15 8.68
CA TYR A 312 0.76 -0.52 9.07
C TYR A 312 0.93 0.52 10.19
N ARG A 313 1.84 0.28 11.14
CA ARG A 313 2.16 1.25 12.19
C ARG A 313 2.86 2.50 11.64
N MET A 314 3.71 2.35 10.63
CA MET A 314 4.33 3.46 9.91
C MET A 314 3.26 4.30 9.20
N ILE A 315 2.30 3.68 8.50
CA ILE A 315 1.19 4.40 7.86
C ILE A 315 0.43 5.26 8.88
N GLN A 316 0.13 4.71 10.06
CA GLN A 316 -0.55 5.47 11.12
C GLN A 316 0.23 6.69 11.62
N SER A 317 1.56 6.58 11.62
CA SER A 317 2.45 7.60 12.18
C SER A 317 2.83 8.66 11.15
N LEU A 318 2.86 8.28 9.86
CA LEU A 318 3.43 9.09 8.79
C LEU A 318 2.37 9.72 7.88
N LEU A 319 1.31 8.99 7.49
CA LEU A 319 0.41 9.46 6.43
C LEU A 319 -0.75 10.33 6.97
N PRO A 320 -1.00 11.50 6.37
CA PRO A 320 -2.13 12.35 6.74
C PRO A 320 -3.45 11.65 6.38
N LYS A 321 -4.36 11.56 7.36
CA LYS A 321 -5.62 10.80 7.22
C LYS A 321 -6.56 11.38 6.16
N GLN A 322 -6.51 12.69 5.90
CA GLN A 322 -7.40 13.34 4.94
C GLN A 322 -7.00 13.00 3.50
N ASP A 323 -5.70 13.08 3.18
CA ASP A 323 -5.19 12.80 1.84
C ASP A 323 -5.07 11.30 1.56
N CYS A 324 -4.81 10.50 2.60
CA CYS A 324 -4.64 9.04 2.52
C CYS A 324 -5.76 8.29 3.26
N TRP A 325 -7.00 8.77 3.13
CA TRP A 325 -8.18 8.22 3.80
C TRP A 325 -8.38 6.72 3.53
N TRP A 326 -8.06 6.27 2.32
CA TRP A 326 -8.18 4.90 1.87
C TRP A 326 -7.27 3.92 2.64
N ALA A 327 -6.16 4.39 3.22
CA ALA A 327 -5.26 3.54 4.01
C ALA A 327 -5.57 3.55 5.51
N SER A 328 -6.18 4.64 5.99
CA SER A 328 -6.18 5.00 7.42
C SER A 328 -6.86 3.95 8.30
N LYS A 329 -8.09 3.53 7.94
CA LYS A 329 -8.85 2.59 8.77
C LYS A 329 -8.21 1.20 8.76
N ARG A 330 -7.73 0.75 7.60
CA ARG A 330 -7.03 -0.54 7.48
C ARG A 330 -5.75 -0.56 8.30
N ALA A 331 -4.94 0.48 8.26
CA ALA A 331 -3.72 0.56 9.08
C ALA A 331 -4.01 0.42 10.58
N GLU A 332 -5.10 1.04 11.06
CA GLU A 332 -5.56 0.91 12.45
C GLU A 332 -5.95 -0.52 12.81
N VAL A 333 -6.83 -1.13 12.01
CA VAL A 333 -7.33 -2.47 12.27
C VAL A 333 -6.20 -3.50 12.18
N MET A 334 -5.37 -3.42 11.14
CA MET A 334 -4.29 -4.38 10.92
C MET A 334 -3.19 -4.27 11.97
N GLN A 335 -2.79 -3.06 12.36
CA GLN A 335 -1.82 -2.90 13.44
C GLN A 335 -2.29 -3.58 14.74
N GLN A 336 -3.57 -3.41 15.11
CA GLN A 336 -4.13 -4.03 16.31
C GLN A 336 -4.18 -5.56 16.21
N ARG A 337 -4.69 -6.08 15.08
CA ARG A 337 -4.82 -7.54 14.85
C ARG A 337 -3.46 -8.23 14.77
N LEU A 338 -2.48 -7.62 14.09
CA LEU A 338 -1.11 -8.12 14.01
C LEU A 338 -0.41 -8.07 15.37
N ALA A 339 -0.60 -6.99 16.15
CA ALA A 339 -0.02 -6.91 17.49
C ALA A 339 -0.56 -8.00 18.43
N ARG A 340 -1.86 -8.27 18.40
CA ARG A 340 -2.46 -9.38 19.15
C ARG A 340 -1.94 -10.73 18.68
N ARG A 341 -1.70 -10.91 17.38
CA ARG A 341 -1.15 -12.16 16.85
C ARG A 341 0.30 -12.39 17.23
N LEU A 342 1.11 -11.33 17.28
CA LEU A 342 2.54 -11.40 17.58
C LEU A 342 2.85 -11.49 19.08
N TRP A 343 2.05 -10.84 19.93
CA TRP A 343 2.35 -10.70 21.36
C TRP A 343 1.15 -10.84 22.31
N GLY A 344 -0.01 -11.27 21.82
CA GLY A 344 -1.24 -11.43 22.60
C GLY A 344 -1.49 -12.85 23.07
#